data_AF-A0AA34S0U3-F1
#
_entry.id   AF-A0AA34S0U3-F1
#
_cell.length_a   1.000
_cell.length_b   1.000
_cell.length_c   1.000
_cell.angle_alpha   90.00
_cell.angle_beta   90.00
_cell.angle_gamma   90.00
#
_symmetry.space_group_name_H-M   'P 1'
#
loop_
_entity.id
_entity.type
_entity.pdbx_description
1 polymer ?
#
loop_
_entity_poly.entity_id
_entity_poly.type
_entity_poly.pdbx_seq_one_letter_code
_entity_poly.pdbx_strand_id
1 'polypeptide(L)' 'MQVLPERRYSYSQWVYQVRAGSDYHVIYGQHAYSVPYHYANLLVDLRVQGEWLEILHQRKVGFGEQWNQKPT' A
#
# COMPACT_ATOMS: atom_id res chain seq x y z
N MET A 1 -31.14 0.94 16.32
CA MET A 1 -30.05 1.90 16.05
C MET A 1 -28.75 1.12 16.08
N GLN A 2 -28.04 1.06 14.95
CA GLN A 2 -26.80 0.31 14.83
C GLN A 2 -25.63 1.22 15.24
N VAL A 3 -24.86 0.78 16.24
CA VAL A 3 -23.67 1.50 16.72
C VAL A 3 -22.62 1.57 15.61
N LEU A 4 -22.10 2.77 15.36
CA LEU A 4 -20.98 2.96 14.44
C LEU A 4 -19.79 2.17 15.00
N PRO A 5 -19.07 1.40 14.16
CA PRO A 5 -17.89 0.70 14.62
C PRO A 5 -16.91 1.72 15.22
N GLU A 6 -16.47 1.45 16.46
CA GLU A 6 -15.46 2.23 17.21
C GLU A 6 -14.16 2.45 16.42
N ARG A 7 -13.91 1.56 15.44
CA ARG A 7 -12.77 1.60 14.56
C ARG A 7 -13.10 2.45 13.34
N ARG A 8 -12.39 3.58 13.18
CA ARG A 8 -12.46 4.39 11.96
C ARG A 8 -12.22 3.48 10.75
N TYR A 9 -13.03 3.65 9.72
CA TYR A 9 -12.89 2.93 8.47
C TYR A 9 -11.51 3.26 7.86
N SER A 10 -10.55 2.33 7.99
CA SER A 10 -9.20 2.49 7.45
C SER A 10 -9.22 2.27 5.94
N TYR A 11 -9.52 3.32 5.18
CA TYR A 11 -9.43 3.28 3.72
C TYR A 11 -7.95 3.21 3.31
N SER A 12 -7.56 2.11 2.66
CA SER A 12 -6.27 1.98 2.00
C SER A 12 -6.47 2.13 0.50
N GLN A 13 -5.90 3.19 -0.08
CA GLN A 13 -5.87 3.36 -1.53
C GLN A 13 -4.61 2.73 -2.10
N TRP A 14 -4.78 1.89 -3.12
CA TRP A 14 -3.65 1.30 -3.85
C TRP A 14 -3.41 2.07 -5.14
N VAL A 15 -2.16 2.48 -5.37
CA VAL A 15 -1.70 3.09 -6.61
C VAL A 15 -0.63 2.17 -7.18
N TYR A 16 -0.92 1.58 -8.33
CA TYR A 16 -0.06 0.57 -8.93
C TYR A 16 0.90 1.18 -9.94
N GLN A 17 2.07 0.56 -10.11
CA GLN A 17 3.05 0.93 -11.16
C GLN A 17 3.50 2.41 -11.12
N VAL A 18 3.74 2.94 -9.93
CA VAL A 18 4.33 4.27 -9.76
C VAL A 18 5.83 4.19 -10.02
N ARG A 19 6.34 5.07 -10.88
CA ARG A 19 7.77 5.12 -11.18
C ARG A 19 8.50 5.89 -10.08
N ALA A 20 9.47 5.24 -9.44
CA ALA A 20 10.42 5.93 -8.60
C ALA A 20 11.36 6.77 -9.46
N GLY A 21 11.46 8.07 -9.15
CA GLY A 21 12.42 8.96 -9.77
C GLY A 21 13.85 8.51 -9.52
N SER A 22 14.78 8.94 -10.39
CA SER A 22 16.21 8.71 -10.19
C SER A 22 16.76 9.42 -8.95
N ASP A 23 16.05 10.43 -8.46
CA ASP A 23 16.32 11.14 -7.20
C ASP A 23 15.83 10.37 -5.97
N TYR A 24 15.42 9.10 -6.12
CA TYR A 24 14.91 8.28 -5.01
C TYR A 24 13.61 8.81 -4.41
N HIS A 25 12.78 9.50 -5.19
CA HIS A 25 11.48 10.00 -4.75
C HIS A 25 10.34 9.47 -5.63
N VAL A 26 9.23 9.09 -5.00
CA VAL A 26 7.94 8.89 -5.66
C VAL A 26 7.05 10.08 -5.35
N ILE A 27 6.36 10.59 -6.38
CA ILE A 27 5.43 11.70 -6.23
C ILE A 27 4.04 11.13 -6.08
N TYR A 28 3.38 11.44 -4.97
CA TYR A 28 1.98 11.10 -4.75
C TYR A 28 1.21 12.34 -4.27
N GLY A 29 0.19 12.74 -5.03
CA GLY A 29 -0.50 14.01 -4.82
C GLY A 29 0.45 15.20 -4.99
N GLN A 30 0.70 15.94 -3.91
CA GLN A 30 1.64 17.07 -3.86
C GLN A 30 2.89 16.77 -3.03
N HIS A 31 3.06 15.52 -2.58
CA HIS A 31 4.17 15.13 -1.70
C HIS A 31 5.14 14.20 -2.43
N ALA A 32 6.43 14.44 -2.18
CA ALA A 32 7.51 13.54 -2.58
C ALA A 32 7.87 12.64 -1.39
N TYR A 33 7.85 11.34 -1.61
CA TYR A 33 8.21 10.34 -0.60
C TYR A 33 9.49 9.64 -1.02
N SER A 34 10.44 9.54 -0.10
CA SER A 34 11.72 8.88 -0.38
C SER A 34 11.52 7.37 -0.49
N VAL A 35 12.15 6.78 -1.50
CA VAL A 35 12.29 5.34 -1.67
C VAL A 35 13.70 4.91 -1.32
N PRO A 36 13.88 3.70 -0.78
CA PRO A 36 15.18 3.08 -0.70
C PRO A 36 15.89 3.04 -2.07
N TYR A 37 17.22 3.22 -2.06
CA TYR A 37 18.00 3.43 -3.28
C TYR A 37 17.89 2.30 -4.31
N HIS A 38 17.68 1.07 -3.83
CA HIS A 38 17.52 -0.12 -4.65
C HIS A 38 16.22 -0.14 -5.47
N TYR A 39 15.27 0.76 -5.17
CA TYR A 39 14.04 0.94 -5.96
C TYR A 39 14.07 2.17 -6.87
N ALA A 40 15.16 2.95 -6.92
CA ALA A 40 15.26 4.03 -7.90
C ALA A 40 15.10 3.52 -9.32
N ASN A 41 14.39 4.29 -10.15
CA ASN A 41 14.03 3.94 -11.51
C ASN A 41 13.21 2.65 -11.68
N LEU A 42 12.76 2.01 -10.59
CA LEU A 42 11.87 0.85 -10.65
C LEU A 42 10.40 1.28 -10.57
N LEU A 43 9.53 0.38 -11.03
CA LEU A 43 8.09 0.47 -10.81
C LEU A 43 7.75 -0.15 -9.46
N VAL A 44 7.08 0.63 -8.62
CA VAL A 44 6.63 0.23 -7.29
C VAL A 44 5.13 0.46 -7.18
N ASP A 45 4.50 -0.28 -6.28
CA ASP A 45 3.13 -0.04 -5.87
C ASP A 45 3.14 0.78 -4.58
N LEU A 46 2.20 1.71 -4.46
CA LEU A 46 2.00 2.50 -3.26
C LEU A 46 0.70 2.07 -2.59
N ARG A 47 0.74 1.88 -1.28
CA ARG A 47 -0.44 1.73 -0.45
C ARG A 47 -0.56 2.97 0.43
N VAL A 48 -1.50 3.82 0.08
CA VAL A 48 -1.77 5.06 0.80
C VAL A 48 -2.80 4.74 1.87
N GLN A 49 -2.44 4.98 3.13
CA GLN A 49 -3.36 5.01 4.26
C GLN A 49 -3.46 6.46 4.75
N GLY A 50 -4.52 6.80 5.48
CA GLY A 50 -4.79 8.20 5.84
C GLY A 50 -3.64 8.94 6.54
N GLU A 51 -2.78 8.24 7.28
CA GLU A 51 -1.68 8.83 8.05
C GLU A 51 -0.29 8.49 7.50
N TRP A 52 -0.18 7.46 6.66
CA TRP A 52 1.10 6.94 6.16
C TRP A 52 0.94 6.24 4.82
N LEU A 53 2.03 6.20 4.07
CA LEU A 53 2.12 5.52 2.78
C LEU A 53 3.17 4.41 2.88
N GLU A 54 2.84 3.23 2.37
CA GLU A 54 3.76 2.11 2.22
C GLU A 54 4.16 1.95 0.75
N ILE A 55 5.42 1.61 0.52
CA ILE A 55 5.99 1.40 -0.81
C ILE A 55 6.33 -0.08 -0.96
N LEU A 56 5.73 -0.72 -1.95
CA LEU A 56 5.86 -2.15 -2.19
C LEU A 56 6.43 -2.38 -3.59
N HIS A 57 7.60 -3.00 -3.67
CA HIS A 57 8.13 -3.50 -4.94
C HIS A 57 7.80 -4.98 -5.06
N GLN A 58 7.45 -5.44 -6.27
CA GLN A 58 7.25 -6.87 -6.57
C GLN A 58 6.37 -7.61 -5.55
N ARG A 59 5.13 -7.17 -5.35
CA ARG A 59 4.19 -7.95 -4.54
C ARG A 59 4.05 -9.34 -5.14
N LYS A 60 4.62 -10.35 -4.49
CA LYS A 60 3.96 -11.66 -4.40
C LYS A 60 2.69 -11.43 -3.61
N VAL A 61 1.62 -11.07 -4.31
CA VAL A 61 0.27 -11.19 -3.75
C VAL A 61 0.05 -12.69 -3.55
N GLY A 62 0.34 -13.17 -2.33
CA GLY A 62 -0.32 -14.36 -1.82
C GLY A 62 -1.79 -13.98 -1.72
N PHE A 63 -2.58 -14.36 -2.72
CA PHE A 63 -4.03 -14.28 -2.65
C PHE A 63 -4.46 -15.04 -1.40
N GLY A 64 -5.30 -14.42 -0.56
CA GLY A 64 -5.63 -14.96 0.75
C GLY A 64 -6.27 -16.35 0.66
N GLU A 65 -5.64 -17.34 1.28
CA GLU A 65 -6.27 -18.59 1.65
C GLU A 65 -6.16 -18.76 3.17
N GLN A 66 -7.08 -18.12 3.89
CA GLN A 66 -7.51 -18.63 5.19
C GLN A 66 -8.99 -18.94 5.09
N TRP A 67 -9.31 -19.98 4.31
CA TRP A 67 -10.61 -20.62 4.35
C TRP A 67 -10.79 -21.31 5.71
N ASN A 68 -11.94 -21.08 6.32
CA ASN A 68 -12.40 -21.63 7.59
C ASN A 68 -11.99 -23.10 7.79
N GLN A 69 -11.12 -23.36 8.78
CA GLN A 69 -11.03 -24.69 9.36
C GLN A 69 -12.02 -24.81 10.52
N LYS A 70 -13.25 -25.21 10.18
CA LYS A 70 -14.00 -26.18 10.98
C LYS A 70 -14.80 -27.08 10.05
N PRO A 71 -14.49 -28.38 10.06
CA PRO A 71 -15.54 -29.38 10.02
C PRO A 71 -15.46 -30.29 11.26
N THR A 72 -16.61 -30.35 11.93
CA THR A 72 -17.18 -31.42 12.78
C THR A 72 -16.35 -31.96 13.95
#